data_AF-D5G5A1-F1
#
_entry.id   AF-D5G5A1-F1
#
_cell.length_a   1.000
_cell.length_b   1.000
_cell.length_c   1.000
_cell.angle_alpha   90.00
_cell.angle_beta   90.00
_cell.angle_gamma   90.00
#
_symmetry.space_group_name_H-M   'P 1'
#
loop_
_entity.id
_entity.type
_entity.pdbx_description
1 polymer ?
#
loop_
_entity_poly.entity_id
_entity_poly.type
_entity_poly.pdbx_seq_one_letter_code
_entity_poly.pdbx_strand_id
1 'polypeptide(L)'
;MSSLHDTIQSLESLLGHQLNAYEGYKARLATVDATDFAVAKDKLSAALSQVLGLLEYLKATDDRLLDAGAQETHIEPEFENQAASVHDRFHEAEGASSLGLDHINRLATEIAEFQTIGLARLREQISAGKSRLDTLSSQTNERLAHLERQIGGIQNRIRTTNNAIRDVQVQKDSTQSTLNNKRNELHNKERQRDAANAESARARERRDGARAAGVGLGILSIFAGPLAPVVFAATAGSLAYASDQDNVARARQNEANVLRQECQTLEIQIGGQNDRLAAHNHDLQRSQNERSQAEQEKAALEREQSAQRAEKQILVNLEARVADLGTQVPSLNGKTATLSSEISAIRTHTMNCTVMISEARVKAGCLEYADSRNEILGTVKTMVSGFPIGGGVVERIGAVIGELERRSLAAAH
;
A
#
# COMPACT_ATOMS: atom_id res chain seq x y z
N MET A 1 9.01 1.03 1.71
CA MET A 1 7.84 1.75 2.24
C MET A 1 8.12 3.24 2.51
N SER A 2 9.15 3.61 3.29
CA SER A 2 9.48 5.03 3.56
C SER A 2 9.63 5.87 2.27
N SER A 3 10.46 5.44 1.32
CA SER A 3 10.68 6.17 0.06
C SER A 3 9.43 6.35 -0.81
N LEU A 4 8.46 5.45 -0.69
CA LEU A 4 7.20 5.53 -1.44
C LEU A 4 6.26 6.54 -0.78
N HIS A 5 6.20 6.54 0.55
CA HIS A 5 5.49 7.56 1.30
C HIS A 5 6.03 8.96 0.98
N ASP A 6 7.36 9.11 0.97
CA ASP A 6 8.02 10.36 0.60
C ASP A 6 7.68 10.78 -0.85
N THR A 7 7.62 9.81 -1.77
CA THR A 7 7.22 10.06 -3.17
C THR A 7 5.78 10.60 -3.25
N ILE A 8 4.84 10.00 -2.50
CA ILE A 8 3.43 10.42 -2.49
C ILE A 8 3.27 11.79 -1.84
N GLN A 9 3.99 12.05 -0.75
CA GLN A 9 3.99 13.37 -0.11
C GLN A 9 4.59 14.44 -1.03
N SER A 10 5.64 14.11 -1.79
CA SER A 10 6.19 15.00 -2.81
C SER A 10 5.19 15.28 -3.93
N LEU A 11 4.43 14.27 -4.39
CA LEU A 11 3.36 14.43 -5.36
C LEU A 11 2.23 15.34 -4.86
N GLU A 12 1.79 15.16 -3.62
CA GLU A 12 0.76 16.02 -2.99
C GLU A 12 1.23 17.47 -2.87
N SER A 13 2.49 17.68 -2.45
CA SER A 13 3.09 19.02 -2.39
C SER A 13 3.17 19.67 -3.77
N LEU A 14 3.58 18.91 -4.78
CA LEU A 14 3.65 19.38 -6.16
C LEU A 14 2.25 19.74 -6.68
N LEU A 15 1.23 18.92 -6.43
CA LEU A 15 -0.15 19.20 -6.82
C LEU A 15 -0.68 20.45 -6.12
N GLY A 16 -0.39 20.62 -4.83
CA GLY A 16 -0.72 21.84 -4.08
C GLY A 16 -0.08 23.09 -4.69
N HIS A 17 1.18 23.01 -5.11
CA HIS A 17 1.84 24.11 -5.84
C HIS A 17 1.15 24.41 -7.18
N GLN A 18 0.77 23.38 -7.94
CA GLN A 18 0.09 23.59 -9.22
C GLN A 18 -1.31 24.19 -9.03
N LEU A 19 -2.05 23.79 -8.00
CA LEU A 19 -3.34 24.39 -7.65
C LEU A 19 -3.20 25.86 -7.26
N ASN A 20 -2.20 26.21 -6.45
CA ASN A 20 -1.94 27.60 -6.08
C ASN A 20 -1.55 28.45 -7.30
N ALA A 21 -0.74 27.91 -8.23
CA ALA A 21 -0.41 28.59 -9.47
C ALA A 21 -1.67 28.85 -10.32
N TYR A 22 -2.54 27.86 -10.45
CA TYR A 22 -3.82 28.00 -11.15
C TYR A 22 -4.70 29.11 -10.54
N GLU A 23 -4.88 29.13 -9.21
CA GLU A 23 -5.65 30.20 -8.55
C GLU A 23 -5.00 31.57 -8.74
N GLY A 24 -3.67 31.65 -8.76
CA GLY A 24 -2.93 32.86 -9.09
C GLY A 24 -3.20 33.36 -10.51
N TYR A 25 -3.26 32.47 -11.51
CA TYR A 25 -3.60 32.84 -12.88
C TYR A 25 -5.04 33.34 -13.00
N LYS A 26 -5.99 32.68 -12.31
CA LYS A 26 -7.38 33.08 -12.26
C LYS A 26 -7.55 34.49 -11.66
N ALA A 27 -6.85 34.77 -10.55
CA ALA A 27 -6.87 36.09 -9.91
C ALA A 27 -6.29 37.16 -10.84
N ARG A 28 -5.17 36.88 -11.52
CA ARG A 28 -4.54 37.81 -12.47
C ARG A 28 -5.41 38.07 -13.69
N LEU A 29 -6.10 37.06 -14.21
CA LEU A 29 -7.05 37.26 -15.31
C LEU A 29 -8.16 38.23 -14.92
N ALA A 30 -8.71 38.09 -13.71
CA ALA A 30 -9.72 39.02 -13.19
C ALA A 30 -9.19 40.45 -13.04
N THR A 31 -7.92 40.64 -12.67
CA THR A 31 -7.32 41.98 -12.58
C THR A 31 -7.09 42.65 -13.93
N VAL A 32 -6.71 41.87 -14.95
CA VAL A 32 -6.53 42.38 -16.32
C VAL A 32 -7.86 42.89 -16.87
N ASP A 33 -8.92 42.12 -16.67
CA ASP A 33 -10.29 42.50 -17.06
C ASP A 33 -10.78 43.75 -16.30
N ALA A 34 -10.51 43.84 -14.99
CA ALA A 34 -11.00 44.94 -14.17
C ALA A 34 -10.23 46.26 -14.33
N THR A 35 -8.93 46.22 -14.64
CA THR A 35 -8.05 47.40 -14.52
C THR A 35 -7.56 47.90 -15.87
N ASP A 36 -6.95 47.03 -16.68
CA ASP A 36 -6.33 47.43 -17.94
C ASP A 36 -7.40 47.78 -18.99
N PHE A 37 -8.48 46.99 -19.04
CA PHE A 37 -9.61 47.28 -19.93
C PHE A 37 -10.45 48.46 -19.48
N ALA A 38 -10.63 48.66 -18.17
CA ALA A 38 -11.34 49.83 -17.65
C ALA A 38 -10.61 51.12 -18.03
N VAL A 39 -9.28 51.16 -17.85
CA VAL A 39 -8.45 52.32 -18.23
C VAL A 39 -8.49 52.57 -19.73
N ALA A 40 -8.37 51.52 -20.56
CA ALA A 40 -8.46 51.67 -22.02
C ALA A 40 -9.86 52.18 -22.45
N LYS A 41 -10.92 51.66 -21.83
CA LYS A 41 -12.31 52.10 -22.07
C LYS A 41 -12.52 53.56 -21.67
N ASP A 42 -12.03 53.98 -20.51
CA ASP A 42 -12.19 55.35 -20.02
C ASP A 42 -11.45 56.34 -20.92
N LYS A 43 -10.23 56.00 -21.34
CA LYS A 43 -9.44 56.80 -22.29
C LYS A 43 -10.12 56.90 -23.66
N LEU A 44 -10.68 55.80 -24.16
CA LEU A 44 -11.46 55.80 -25.40
C LEU A 44 -12.71 56.68 -25.28
N SER A 45 -13.44 56.57 -24.17
CA SER A 45 -14.62 57.42 -23.92
C SER A 45 -14.25 58.91 -23.87
N ALA A 46 -13.10 59.24 -23.29
CA ALA A 46 -12.57 60.60 -23.28
C ALA A 46 -12.20 61.09 -24.69
N ALA A 47 -11.52 60.25 -25.49
CA ALA A 47 -11.19 60.57 -26.88
C ALA A 47 -12.45 60.83 -27.72
N LEU A 48 -13.47 59.98 -27.61
CA LEU A 48 -14.75 60.14 -28.29
C LEU A 48 -15.49 61.42 -27.87
N SER A 49 -15.39 61.79 -26.60
CA SER A 49 -15.99 63.04 -26.11
C SER A 49 -15.28 64.27 -26.70
N GLN A 50 -13.97 64.21 -26.92
CA GLN A 50 -13.24 65.27 -27.61
C GLN A 50 -13.56 65.33 -29.11
N VAL A 51 -13.74 64.18 -29.79
CA VAL A 51 -14.23 64.14 -31.17
C VAL A 51 -15.58 64.85 -31.29
N LEU A 52 -16.50 64.60 -30.37
CA LEU A 52 -17.79 65.30 -30.33
C LEU A 52 -17.61 66.82 -30.20
N GLY A 53 -16.76 67.26 -29.27
CA GLY A 53 -16.46 68.69 -29.09
C GLY A 53 -15.86 69.34 -30.34
N LEU A 54 -14.96 68.65 -31.04
CA LEU A 54 -14.38 69.13 -32.30
C LEU A 54 -15.43 69.26 -33.41
N LEU A 55 -16.35 68.29 -33.52
CA LEU A 55 -17.45 68.33 -34.48
C LEU A 55 -18.46 69.44 -34.15
N GLU A 56 -18.74 69.68 -32.88
CA GLU A 56 -19.59 70.78 -32.42
C GLU A 56 -18.93 72.15 -32.70
N TYR A 57 -17.61 72.26 -32.54
CA TYR A 57 -16.84 73.45 -32.92
C TYR A 57 -16.92 73.70 -34.43
N LEU A 58 -16.68 72.68 -35.27
CA LEU A 58 -16.85 72.79 -36.73
C LEU A 58 -18.25 73.28 -37.11
N LYS A 59 -19.28 72.75 -36.45
CA LYS A 59 -20.67 73.18 -36.66
C LYS A 59 -20.88 74.66 -36.32
N ALA A 60 -20.35 75.12 -35.19
CA ALA A 60 -20.46 76.52 -34.79
C ALA A 60 -19.68 77.47 -35.72
N THR A 61 -18.54 77.02 -36.24
CA THR A 61 -17.77 77.78 -37.24
C THR A 61 -18.52 77.86 -38.56
N ASP A 62 -19.13 76.76 -39.03
CA ASP A 62 -20.03 76.76 -40.19
C ASP A 62 -21.22 77.72 -39.98
N ASP A 63 -21.86 77.71 -38.80
CA ASP A 63 -22.97 78.63 -38.46
C ASP A 63 -22.52 80.10 -38.59
N ARG A 64 -21.34 80.45 -38.06
CA ARG A 64 -20.78 81.81 -38.14
C ARG A 64 -20.43 82.22 -39.57
N LEU A 65 -19.89 81.31 -40.36
CA LEU A 65 -19.53 81.56 -41.76
C LEU A 65 -20.78 81.77 -42.63
N LEU A 66 -21.83 80.96 -42.41
CA LEU A 66 -23.15 81.12 -43.04
C LEU A 66 -23.77 82.49 -42.70
N ASP A 67 -23.74 82.90 -41.42
CA ASP A 67 -24.26 84.20 -40.98
C ASP A 67 -23.45 85.39 -41.53
N ALA A 68 -22.14 85.20 -41.75
CA ALA A 68 -21.25 86.23 -42.27
C ALA A 68 -21.22 86.33 -43.81
N GLY A 69 -21.83 85.38 -44.53
CA GLY A 69 -21.79 85.34 -46.00
C GLY A 69 -20.38 85.16 -46.59
N ALA A 70 -19.43 84.68 -45.79
CA ALA A 70 -18.03 84.56 -46.17
C ALA A 70 -17.74 83.16 -46.75
N GLN A 71 -17.01 83.12 -47.86
CA GLN A 71 -16.60 81.88 -48.54
C GLN A 71 -15.18 81.40 -48.18
N GLU A 72 -14.48 82.05 -47.24
CA GLU A 72 -13.05 81.82 -47.09
C GLU A 72 -12.67 80.73 -46.07
N THR A 73 -11.80 79.86 -46.58
CA THR A 73 -11.46 78.49 -46.19
C THR A 73 -10.24 78.44 -45.29
N HIS A 74 -10.23 79.17 -44.17
CA HIS A 74 -9.12 79.08 -43.23
C HIS A 74 -9.53 78.28 -42.00
N ILE A 75 -9.02 77.04 -41.95
CA ILE A 75 -8.98 76.24 -40.73
C ILE A 75 -8.26 77.09 -39.68
N GLU A 76 -8.97 77.53 -38.64
CA GLU A 76 -8.36 78.28 -37.56
C GLU A 76 -7.27 77.40 -36.89
N PRO A 77 -6.13 77.98 -36.46
CA PRO A 77 -5.11 77.26 -35.69
C PRO A 77 -5.67 76.55 -34.44
N GLU A 78 -6.80 77.03 -33.93
CA GLU A 78 -7.55 76.39 -32.84
C GLU A 78 -8.08 75.01 -33.22
N PHE A 79 -8.54 74.80 -34.46
CA PHE A 79 -8.99 73.50 -34.95
C PHE A 79 -7.82 72.52 -35.07
N GLU A 80 -6.70 72.93 -35.65
CA GLU A 80 -5.50 72.09 -35.77
C GLU A 80 -4.98 71.64 -34.39
N ASN A 81 -4.97 72.56 -33.42
CA ASN A 81 -4.59 72.25 -32.04
C ASN A 81 -5.58 71.29 -31.36
N GLN A 82 -6.88 71.45 -31.57
CA GLN A 82 -7.89 70.53 -31.02
C GLN A 82 -7.87 69.16 -31.71
N ALA A 83 -7.64 69.10 -33.03
CA ALA A 83 -7.50 67.87 -33.78
C ALA A 83 -6.24 67.09 -33.36
N ALA A 84 -5.13 67.79 -33.13
CA ALA A 84 -3.92 67.21 -32.54
C ALA A 84 -4.20 66.65 -31.13
N SER A 85 -4.95 67.38 -30.29
CA SER A 85 -5.34 66.89 -28.96
C SER A 85 -6.20 65.62 -29.01
N VAL A 86 -7.15 65.53 -29.95
CA VAL A 86 -7.96 64.32 -30.19
C VAL A 86 -7.07 63.16 -30.62
N HIS A 87 -6.12 63.40 -31.53
CA HIS A 87 -5.16 62.40 -31.99
C HIS A 87 -4.32 61.85 -30.83
N ASP A 88 -3.81 62.72 -29.95
CA ASP A 88 -3.05 62.34 -28.75
C ASP A 88 -3.91 61.49 -27.79
N ARG A 89 -5.19 61.82 -27.60
CA ARG A 89 -6.09 61.01 -26.75
C ARG A 89 -6.34 59.63 -27.31
N PHE A 90 -6.54 59.49 -28.61
CA PHE A 90 -6.62 58.16 -29.22
C PHE A 90 -5.30 57.40 -29.09
N HIS A 91 -4.16 58.09 -29.19
CA HIS A 91 -2.86 57.47 -28.96
C HIS A 91 -2.68 56.99 -27.51
N GLU A 92 -3.17 57.74 -26.51
CA GLU A 92 -3.19 57.33 -25.10
C GLU A 92 -4.08 56.08 -24.88
N ALA A 93 -5.22 56.00 -25.56
CA ALA A 93 -6.14 54.87 -25.50
C ALA A 93 -5.52 53.61 -26.16
N GLU A 94 -4.86 53.77 -27.31
CA GLU A 94 -4.15 52.70 -28.01
C GLU A 94 -3.00 52.15 -27.16
N GLY A 95 -2.24 53.03 -26.50
CA GLY A 95 -1.17 52.65 -25.59
C GLY A 95 -1.68 51.84 -24.39
N ALA A 96 -2.81 52.24 -23.81
CA ALA A 96 -3.45 51.48 -22.72
C ALA A 96 -3.97 50.11 -23.18
N SER A 97 -4.58 50.05 -24.36
CA SER A 97 -5.07 48.79 -24.94
C SER A 97 -3.92 47.84 -25.29
N SER A 98 -2.81 48.36 -25.82
CA SER A 98 -1.61 47.58 -26.16
C SER A 98 -0.94 47.01 -24.90
N LEU A 99 -0.86 47.78 -23.82
CA LEU A 99 -0.34 47.31 -22.53
C LEU A 99 -1.19 46.16 -21.96
N GLY A 100 -2.53 46.29 -22.04
CA GLY A 100 -3.44 45.20 -21.66
C GLY A 100 -3.23 43.94 -22.51
N LEU A 101 -3.02 44.10 -23.82
CA LEU A 101 -2.73 42.98 -24.73
C LEU A 101 -1.41 42.26 -24.36
N ASP A 102 -0.37 43.00 -24.00
CA ASP A 102 0.90 42.43 -23.54
C ASP A 102 0.73 41.63 -22.24
N HIS A 103 -0.03 42.14 -21.27
CA HIS A 103 -0.35 41.40 -20.05
C HIS A 103 -1.11 40.10 -20.33
N ILE A 104 -2.09 40.12 -21.24
CA ILE A 104 -2.85 38.93 -21.65
C ILE A 104 -1.94 37.92 -22.34
N ASN A 105 -1.07 38.36 -23.27
CA ASN A 105 -0.14 37.49 -23.98
C ASN A 105 0.84 36.82 -23.03
N ARG A 106 1.34 37.56 -22.04
CA ARG A 106 2.20 37.01 -20.99
C ARG A 106 1.48 35.94 -20.17
N LEU A 107 0.26 36.24 -19.71
CA LEU A 107 -0.54 35.28 -18.95
C LEU A 107 -0.87 34.01 -19.78
N ALA A 108 -1.18 34.17 -21.07
CA ALA A 108 -1.41 33.06 -21.99
C ALA A 108 -0.18 32.14 -22.11
N THR A 109 1.01 32.73 -22.16
CA THR A 109 2.29 32.00 -22.24
C THR A 109 2.54 31.21 -20.97
N GLU A 110 2.39 31.85 -19.81
CA GLU A 110 2.58 31.20 -18.51
C GLU A 110 1.60 30.03 -18.29
N ILE A 111 0.35 30.18 -18.73
CA ILE A 111 -0.65 29.09 -18.66
C ILE A 111 -0.32 27.96 -19.63
N ALA A 112 0.17 28.27 -20.83
CA ALA A 112 0.61 27.24 -21.79
C ALA A 112 1.80 26.45 -21.25
N GLU A 113 2.77 27.11 -20.62
CA GLU A 113 3.90 26.47 -19.93
C GLU A 113 3.41 25.58 -18.78
N PHE A 114 2.44 26.05 -17.99
CA PHE A 114 1.82 25.25 -16.93
C PHE A 114 1.16 23.97 -17.50
N GLN A 115 0.41 24.08 -18.59
CA GLN A 115 -0.26 22.92 -19.21
C GLN A 115 0.73 21.92 -19.81
N THR A 116 1.74 22.42 -20.51
CA THR A 116 2.67 21.59 -21.28
C THR A 116 3.76 20.97 -20.41
N ILE A 117 4.29 21.72 -19.45
CA ILE A 117 5.42 21.29 -18.61
C ILE A 117 4.93 20.87 -17.22
N GLY A 118 4.18 21.75 -16.55
CA GLY A 118 3.73 21.53 -15.16
C GLY A 118 2.86 20.29 -15.02
N LEU A 119 1.76 20.22 -15.78
CA LEU A 119 0.84 19.08 -15.73
C LEU A 119 1.47 17.80 -16.31
N ALA A 120 2.30 17.90 -17.35
CA ALA A 120 2.96 16.73 -17.93
C ALA A 120 3.91 16.08 -16.92
N ARG A 121 4.73 16.87 -16.22
CA ARG A 121 5.62 16.39 -15.16
C ARG A 121 4.83 15.73 -14.02
N LEU A 122 3.68 16.29 -13.66
CA LEU A 122 2.83 15.73 -12.61
C LEU A 122 2.23 14.38 -13.04
N ARG A 123 1.77 14.26 -14.29
CA ARG A 123 1.31 12.97 -14.87
C ARG A 123 2.41 11.92 -14.89
N GLU A 124 3.62 12.31 -15.28
CA GLU A 124 4.77 11.41 -15.34
C GLU A 124 5.12 10.88 -13.95
N GLN A 125 5.19 11.75 -12.94
CA GLN A 125 5.49 11.33 -11.57
C GLN A 125 4.38 10.44 -10.97
N ILE A 126 3.11 10.73 -11.25
CA ILE A 126 1.99 9.87 -10.83
C ILE A 126 2.13 8.49 -11.49
N SER A 127 2.42 8.43 -12.79
CA SER A 127 2.60 7.18 -13.53
C SER A 127 3.77 6.36 -12.98
N ALA A 128 4.91 7.00 -12.71
CA ALA A 128 6.07 6.36 -12.09
C ALA A 128 5.76 5.87 -10.67
N GLY A 129 5.02 6.66 -9.88
CA GLY A 129 4.55 6.27 -8.55
C GLY A 129 3.63 5.04 -8.59
N LYS A 130 2.69 5.00 -9.54
CA LYS A 130 1.80 3.86 -9.78
C LYS A 130 2.58 2.60 -10.16
N SER A 131 3.52 2.69 -11.10
CA SER A 131 4.34 1.54 -11.51
C SER A 131 5.16 0.97 -10.34
N ARG A 132 5.71 1.84 -9.49
CA ARG A 132 6.40 1.42 -8.26
C ARG A 132 5.47 0.73 -7.27
N LEU A 133 4.25 1.25 -7.10
CA LEU A 133 3.22 0.64 -6.27
C LEU A 133 2.84 -0.75 -6.77
N ASP A 134 2.57 -0.91 -8.07
CA ASP A 134 2.23 -2.20 -8.68
C ASP A 134 3.34 -3.25 -8.43
N THR A 135 4.60 -2.83 -8.58
CA THR A 135 5.77 -3.69 -8.31
C THR A 135 5.83 -4.12 -6.85
N LEU A 136 5.67 -3.18 -5.91
CA LEU A 136 5.68 -3.48 -4.48
C LEU A 136 4.50 -4.37 -4.08
N SER A 137 3.32 -4.12 -4.66
CA SER A 137 2.11 -4.91 -4.43
C SER A 137 2.32 -6.36 -4.89
N SER A 138 2.91 -6.58 -6.07
CA SER A 138 3.31 -7.93 -6.54
C SER A 138 4.29 -8.60 -5.58
N GLN A 139 5.37 -7.91 -5.20
CA GLN A 139 6.38 -8.45 -4.28
C GLN A 139 5.80 -8.83 -2.92
N THR A 140 4.94 -8.00 -2.33
CA THR A 140 4.28 -8.28 -1.06
C THR A 140 3.34 -9.48 -1.17
N ASN A 141 2.59 -9.59 -2.27
CA ASN A 141 1.72 -10.75 -2.51
C ASN A 141 2.53 -12.05 -2.67
N GLU A 142 3.65 -12.01 -3.40
CA GLU A 142 4.55 -13.16 -3.55
C GLU A 142 5.16 -13.59 -2.20
N ARG A 143 5.59 -12.63 -1.37
CA ARG A 143 6.11 -12.90 -0.01
C ARG A 143 5.04 -13.52 0.88
N LEU A 144 3.83 -12.99 0.87
CA LEU A 144 2.70 -13.58 1.62
C LEU A 144 2.42 -15.01 1.18
N ALA A 145 2.36 -15.26 -0.13
CA ALA A 145 2.16 -16.60 -0.68
C ALA A 145 3.32 -17.55 -0.34
N HIS A 146 4.55 -17.05 -0.23
CA HIS A 146 5.69 -17.83 0.24
C HIS A 146 5.56 -18.20 1.73
N LEU A 147 5.24 -17.23 2.59
CA LEU A 147 5.01 -17.47 4.02
C LEU A 147 3.86 -18.45 4.25
N GLU A 148 2.76 -18.35 3.50
CA GLU A 148 1.64 -19.29 3.57
C GLU A 148 2.08 -20.72 3.25
N ARG A 149 2.91 -20.90 2.20
CA ARG A 149 3.47 -22.21 1.86
C ARG A 149 4.40 -22.73 2.95
N GLN A 150 5.27 -21.89 3.51
CA GLN A 150 6.17 -22.29 4.59
C GLN A 150 5.39 -22.70 5.85
N ILE A 151 4.40 -21.90 6.27
CA ILE A 151 3.53 -22.21 7.40
C ILE A 151 2.81 -23.54 7.16
N GLY A 152 2.26 -23.77 5.96
CA GLY A 152 1.66 -25.05 5.59
C GLY A 152 2.65 -26.23 5.66
N GLY A 153 3.88 -26.03 5.20
CA GLY A 153 4.96 -27.02 5.32
C GLY A 153 5.29 -27.37 6.77
N ILE A 154 5.39 -26.36 7.66
CA ILE A 154 5.65 -26.58 9.08
C ILE A 154 4.46 -27.24 9.77
N GLN A 155 3.22 -26.87 9.44
CA GLN A 155 2.03 -27.54 9.96
C GLN A 155 2.02 -29.03 9.61
N ASN A 156 2.43 -29.38 8.38
CA ASN A 156 2.60 -30.78 7.98
C ASN A 156 3.71 -31.47 8.77
N ARG A 157 4.87 -30.82 8.97
CA ARG A 157 5.96 -31.34 9.82
C ARG A 157 5.46 -31.62 11.25
N ILE A 158 4.79 -30.67 11.89
CA ILE A 158 4.20 -30.83 13.22
C ILE A 158 3.22 -32.01 13.25
N ARG A 159 2.37 -32.16 12.22
CA ARG A 159 1.42 -33.27 12.13
C ARG A 159 2.13 -34.62 12.05
N THR A 160 3.16 -34.73 11.21
CA THR A 160 3.97 -35.95 11.08
C THR A 160 4.69 -36.28 12.38
N THR A 161 5.32 -35.29 13.03
CA THR A 161 5.98 -35.48 14.33
C THR A 161 4.98 -35.89 15.42
N ASN A 162 3.77 -35.33 15.43
CA ASN A 162 2.72 -35.75 16.37
C ASN A 162 2.29 -37.20 16.18
N ASN A 163 2.21 -37.67 14.93
CA ASN A 163 1.94 -39.07 14.65
C ASN A 163 3.09 -39.97 15.13
N ALA A 164 4.35 -39.59 14.84
CA ALA A 164 5.52 -40.31 15.32
C ALA A 164 5.58 -40.40 16.86
N ILE A 165 5.28 -39.31 17.57
CA ILE A 165 5.17 -39.30 19.04
C ILE A 165 4.13 -40.33 19.51
N ARG A 166 2.95 -40.36 18.87
CA ARG A 166 1.89 -41.32 19.21
C ARG A 166 2.34 -42.76 18.98
N ASP A 167 2.99 -43.04 17.85
CA ASP A 167 3.46 -44.38 17.50
C ASP A 167 4.54 -44.87 18.47
N VAL A 168 5.53 -44.03 18.78
CA VAL A 168 6.58 -44.34 19.77
C VAL A 168 5.98 -44.55 21.16
N GLN A 169 4.97 -43.76 21.55
CA GLN A 169 4.28 -43.95 22.82
C GLN A 169 3.58 -45.31 22.89
N VAL A 170 2.90 -45.74 21.83
CA VAL A 170 2.26 -47.07 21.75
C VAL A 170 3.32 -48.18 21.86
N GLN A 171 4.45 -48.04 21.17
CA GLN A 171 5.56 -49.01 21.26
C GLN A 171 6.17 -49.08 22.66
N LYS A 172 6.34 -47.94 23.31
CA LYS A 172 6.80 -47.84 24.70
C LYS A 172 5.84 -48.54 25.65
N ASP A 173 4.53 -48.30 25.53
CA ASP A 173 3.52 -48.91 26.39
C ASP A 173 3.46 -50.44 26.21
N SER A 174 3.57 -50.93 24.97
CA SER A 174 3.67 -52.36 24.66
C SER A 174 4.95 -53.01 25.24
N THR A 175 6.08 -52.33 25.11
CA THR A 175 7.38 -52.77 25.67
C THR A 175 7.32 -52.81 27.19
N GLN A 176 6.72 -51.80 27.81
CA GLN A 176 6.51 -51.72 29.26
C GLN A 176 5.62 -52.85 29.77
N SER A 177 4.53 -53.17 29.06
CA SER A 177 3.66 -54.32 29.38
C SER A 177 4.41 -55.65 29.31
N THR A 178 5.19 -55.85 28.23
CA THR A 178 6.03 -57.05 28.05
C THR A 178 7.06 -57.18 29.17
N LEU A 179 7.73 -56.08 29.52
CA LEU A 179 8.70 -56.01 30.61
C LEU A 179 8.06 -56.39 31.96
N ASN A 180 6.86 -55.87 32.25
CA ASN A 180 6.13 -56.19 33.48
C ASN A 180 5.76 -57.68 33.54
N ASN A 181 5.30 -58.26 32.42
CA ASN A 181 4.99 -59.69 32.34
C ASN A 181 6.23 -60.55 32.61
N LYS A 182 7.38 -60.21 31.99
CA LYS A 182 8.63 -60.93 32.21
C LYS A 182 9.17 -60.80 33.64
N ARG A 183 9.03 -59.63 34.27
CA ARG A 183 9.37 -59.46 35.70
C ARG A 183 8.50 -60.33 36.59
N ASN A 184 7.20 -60.40 36.32
CA ASN A 184 6.30 -61.28 37.06
C ASN A 184 6.66 -62.76 36.87
N GLU A 185 7.00 -63.15 35.64
CA GLU A 185 7.46 -64.50 35.32
C GLU A 185 8.77 -64.85 36.03
N LEU A 186 9.78 -63.96 35.97
CA LEU A 186 11.05 -64.11 36.69
C LEU A 186 10.77 -64.31 38.18
N HIS A 187 9.94 -63.45 38.78
CA HIS A 187 9.65 -63.53 40.20
C HIS A 187 8.91 -64.82 40.58
N ASN A 188 8.02 -65.34 39.73
CA ASN A 188 7.38 -66.63 39.93
C ASN A 188 8.40 -67.79 39.85
N LYS A 189 9.33 -67.74 38.88
CA LYS A 189 10.37 -68.76 38.69
C LYS A 189 11.40 -68.75 39.82
N GLU A 190 11.76 -67.58 40.34
CA GLU A 190 12.60 -67.44 41.53
C GLU A 190 11.93 -68.08 42.75
N ARG A 191 10.64 -67.82 42.98
CA ARG A 191 9.89 -68.48 44.07
C ARG A 191 9.86 -70.00 43.91
N GLN A 192 9.65 -70.51 42.69
CA GLN A 192 9.67 -71.95 42.40
C GLN A 192 11.06 -72.55 42.69
N ARG A 193 12.13 -71.86 42.28
CA ARG A 193 13.52 -72.27 42.53
C ARG A 193 13.81 -72.33 44.03
N ASP A 194 13.40 -71.31 44.77
CA ASP A 194 13.64 -71.23 46.21
C ASP A 194 12.86 -72.31 46.96
N ALA A 195 11.64 -72.63 46.51
CA ALA A 195 10.87 -73.77 47.00
C ALA A 195 11.54 -75.12 46.71
N ALA A 196 12.04 -75.34 45.48
CA ALA A 196 12.76 -76.56 45.11
C ALA A 196 14.08 -76.74 45.90
N ASN A 197 14.81 -75.65 46.14
CA ASN A 197 16.01 -75.65 46.99
C ASN A 197 15.67 -76.00 48.44
N ALA A 198 14.60 -75.41 49.00
CA ALA A 198 14.14 -75.73 50.35
C ALA A 198 13.67 -77.19 50.46
N GLU A 199 13.01 -77.74 49.45
CA GLU A 199 12.57 -79.14 49.43
C GLU A 199 13.76 -80.11 49.28
N SER A 200 14.76 -79.77 48.46
CA SER A 200 16.01 -80.51 48.35
C SER A 200 16.76 -80.55 49.69
N ALA A 201 16.85 -79.40 50.38
CA ALA A 201 17.45 -79.32 51.71
C ALA A 201 16.73 -80.21 52.73
N ARG A 202 15.39 -80.15 52.78
CA ARG A 202 14.57 -81.02 53.64
C ARG A 202 14.73 -82.51 53.29
N ALA A 203 14.84 -82.86 52.01
CA ALA A 203 15.09 -84.24 51.59
C ALA A 203 16.48 -84.74 52.04
N ARG A 204 17.51 -83.87 52.01
CA ARG A 204 18.83 -84.18 52.56
C ARG A 204 18.80 -84.37 54.08
N GLU A 205 18.10 -83.50 54.81
CA GLU A 205 17.90 -83.66 56.25
C GLU A 205 17.22 -85.00 56.59
N ARG A 206 16.17 -85.38 55.84
CA ARG A 206 15.50 -86.68 56.00
C ARG A 206 16.42 -87.86 55.67
N ARG A 207 17.25 -87.73 54.65
CA ARG A 207 18.27 -88.73 54.26
C ARG A 207 19.32 -88.89 55.36
N ASP A 208 19.85 -87.80 55.89
CA ASP A 208 20.86 -87.83 56.95
C ASP A 208 20.28 -88.43 58.25
N GLY A 209 19.03 -88.10 58.59
CA GLY A 209 18.30 -88.74 59.68
C GLY A 209 18.06 -90.24 59.47
N ALA A 210 17.67 -90.67 58.27
CA ALA A 210 17.45 -92.08 57.94
C ALA A 210 18.77 -92.90 57.93
N ARG A 211 19.87 -92.30 57.46
CA ARG A 211 21.21 -92.92 57.52
C ARG A 211 21.72 -93.05 58.95
N ALA A 212 21.55 -92.02 59.78
CA ALA A 212 21.90 -92.08 61.20
C ALA A 212 21.10 -93.18 61.93
N ALA A 213 19.80 -93.29 61.66
CA ALA A 213 18.96 -94.35 62.19
C ALA A 213 19.37 -95.75 61.70
N GLY A 214 19.67 -95.89 60.41
CA GLY A 214 20.14 -97.16 59.83
C GLY A 214 21.50 -97.61 60.36
N VAL A 215 22.44 -96.69 60.56
CA VAL A 215 23.75 -96.99 61.20
C VAL A 215 23.56 -97.39 62.66
N GLY A 216 22.68 -96.71 63.40
CA GLY A 216 22.34 -97.08 64.79
C GLY A 216 21.73 -98.48 64.89
N LEU A 217 20.83 -98.84 63.97
CA LEU A 217 20.22 -100.17 63.89
C LEU A 217 21.22 -101.25 63.42
N GLY A 218 22.14 -100.91 62.51
CA GLY A 218 23.23 -101.78 62.07
C GLY A 218 24.20 -102.14 63.21
N ILE A 219 24.53 -101.18 64.08
CA ILE A 219 25.35 -101.45 65.29
C ILE A 219 24.60 -102.35 66.27
N LEU A 220 23.28 -102.12 66.46
CA LEU A 220 22.43 -102.98 67.30
C LEU A 220 22.32 -104.42 66.77
N SER A 221 22.40 -104.63 65.45
CA SER A 221 22.32 -105.97 64.84
C SER A 221 23.46 -106.91 65.26
N ILE A 222 24.62 -106.36 65.64
CA ILE A 222 25.79 -107.10 66.15
C ILE A 222 25.49 -107.74 67.53
N PHE A 223 24.50 -107.22 68.26
CA PHE A 223 24.12 -107.68 69.61
C PHE A 223 22.75 -108.37 69.67
N ALA A 224 22.06 -108.57 68.53
CA ALA A 224 20.61 -108.84 68.50
C ALA A 224 20.17 -110.33 68.53
N GLY A 225 21.07 -111.31 68.51
CA GLY A 225 20.71 -112.73 68.60
C GLY A 225 19.63 -113.16 67.56
N PRO A 226 18.58 -113.94 67.91
CA PRO A 226 17.61 -114.50 66.96
C PRO A 226 16.73 -113.46 66.23
N LEU A 227 16.76 -112.18 66.63
CA LEU A 227 16.04 -111.08 65.96
C LEU A 227 16.84 -110.41 64.84
N ALA A 228 18.06 -110.88 64.56
CA ALA A 228 18.94 -110.36 63.52
C ALA A 228 18.26 -110.16 62.14
N PRO A 229 17.37 -111.05 61.63
CA PRO A 229 16.73 -110.86 60.32
C PRO A 229 15.82 -109.62 60.26
N VAL A 230 15.14 -109.28 61.37
CA VAL A 230 14.22 -108.15 61.46
C VAL A 230 14.99 -106.84 61.55
N VAL A 231 16.06 -106.81 62.36
CA VAL A 231 16.95 -105.64 62.47
C VAL A 231 17.70 -105.40 61.15
N PHE A 232 18.11 -106.47 60.46
CA PHE A 232 18.73 -106.38 59.13
C PHE A 232 17.74 -105.85 58.07
N ALA A 233 16.48 -106.32 58.07
CA ALA A 233 15.44 -105.81 57.19
C ALA A 233 15.09 -104.33 57.46
N ALA A 234 15.03 -103.91 58.74
CA ALA A 234 14.83 -102.51 59.11
C ALA A 234 16.02 -101.63 58.71
N THR A 235 17.25 -102.15 58.83
CA THR A 235 18.48 -101.49 58.38
C THR A 235 18.47 -101.33 56.86
N ALA A 236 18.17 -102.39 56.10
CA ALA A 236 18.02 -102.34 54.65
C ALA A 236 16.90 -101.40 54.18
N GLY A 237 15.76 -101.37 54.88
CA GLY A 237 14.66 -100.43 54.62
C GLY A 237 15.02 -98.97 54.88
N SER A 238 15.77 -98.68 55.95
CA SER A 238 16.26 -97.32 56.25
C SER A 238 17.29 -96.83 55.22
N LEU A 239 18.13 -97.74 54.70
CA LEU A 239 19.06 -97.48 53.60
C LEU A 239 18.34 -97.28 52.25
N ALA A 240 17.29 -98.07 51.97
CA ALA A 240 16.46 -97.91 50.78
C ALA A 240 15.69 -96.57 50.81
N TYR A 241 15.10 -96.20 51.96
CA TYR A 241 14.46 -94.91 52.15
C TYR A 241 15.45 -93.74 52.06
N ALA A 242 16.65 -93.87 52.61
CA ALA A 242 17.72 -92.87 52.44
C ALA A 242 18.16 -92.74 50.97
N SER A 243 18.20 -93.84 50.22
CA SER A 243 18.50 -93.82 48.78
C SER A 243 17.39 -93.15 47.96
N ASP A 244 16.13 -93.35 48.35
CA ASP A 244 14.98 -92.69 47.73
C ASP A 244 14.97 -91.18 48.00
N GLN A 245 15.21 -90.77 49.25
CA GLN A 245 15.37 -89.35 49.61
C GLN A 245 16.58 -88.70 48.91
N ASP A 246 17.64 -89.47 48.63
CA ASP A 246 18.78 -89.02 47.81
C ASP A 246 18.39 -88.77 46.34
N ASN A 247 17.50 -89.61 45.79
CA ASN A 247 16.98 -89.43 44.44
C ASN A 247 16.05 -88.20 44.39
N VAL A 248 15.20 -87.99 45.40
CA VAL A 248 14.34 -86.80 45.53
C VAL A 248 15.18 -85.53 45.66
N ALA A 249 16.20 -85.53 46.52
CA ALA A 249 17.11 -84.39 46.66
C ALA A 249 17.84 -84.07 45.35
N ARG A 250 18.33 -85.09 44.62
CA ARG A 250 18.96 -84.91 43.30
C ARG A 250 17.98 -84.38 42.26
N ALA A 251 16.76 -84.89 42.21
CA ALA A 251 15.73 -84.42 41.28
C ALA A 251 15.36 -82.96 41.53
N ARG A 252 15.12 -82.57 42.79
CA ARG A 252 14.81 -81.19 43.18
C ARG A 252 16.00 -80.24 42.99
N GLN A 253 17.22 -80.71 43.20
CA GLN A 253 18.43 -79.94 42.86
C GLN A 253 18.54 -79.69 41.35
N ASN A 254 18.24 -80.69 40.53
CA ASN A 254 18.25 -80.55 39.07
C ASN A 254 17.15 -79.59 38.60
N GLU A 255 15.95 -79.67 39.18
CA GLU A 255 14.86 -78.72 38.93
C GLU A 255 15.27 -77.28 39.30
N ALA A 256 15.89 -77.07 40.47
CA ALA A 256 16.40 -75.77 40.87
C ALA A 256 17.51 -75.24 39.93
N ASN A 257 18.37 -76.11 39.40
CA ASN A 257 19.40 -75.74 38.43
C ASN A 257 18.79 -75.33 37.08
N VAL A 258 17.75 -76.02 36.61
CA VAL A 258 17.02 -75.65 35.39
C VAL A 258 16.32 -74.30 35.58
N LEU A 259 15.60 -74.13 36.70
CA LEU A 259 14.95 -72.85 37.03
C LEU A 259 15.95 -71.70 37.15
N ARG A 260 17.17 -71.96 37.62
CA ARG A 260 18.25 -70.96 37.64
C ARG A 260 18.66 -70.52 36.24
N GLN A 261 18.78 -71.45 35.29
CA GLN A 261 19.09 -71.12 33.89
C GLN A 261 17.95 -70.36 33.22
N GLU A 262 16.70 -70.73 33.50
CA GLU A 262 15.51 -69.99 33.03
C GLU A 262 15.47 -68.57 33.61
N CYS A 263 15.76 -68.39 34.90
CA CYS A 263 15.85 -67.06 35.52
C CYS A 263 16.94 -66.20 34.86
N GLN A 264 18.15 -66.75 34.63
CA GLN A 264 19.22 -66.03 33.94
C GLN A 264 18.82 -65.62 32.52
N THR A 265 18.10 -66.49 31.81
CA THR A 265 17.57 -66.18 30.47
C THR A 265 16.54 -65.05 30.53
N LEU A 266 15.64 -65.07 31.51
CA LEU A 266 14.65 -64.01 31.72
C LEU A 266 15.32 -62.68 32.12
N GLU A 267 16.34 -62.68 32.96
CA GLU A 267 17.12 -61.50 33.33
C GLU A 267 17.75 -60.83 32.10
N ILE A 268 18.38 -61.61 31.22
CA ILE A 268 18.96 -61.11 29.95
C ILE A 268 17.85 -60.50 29.07
N GLN A 269 16.71 -61.17 28.97
CA GLN A 269 15.57 -60.67 28.20
C GLN A 269 14.98 -59.39 28.80
N ILE A 270 14.89 -59.28 30.13
CA ILE A 270 14.47 -58.07 30.84
C ILE A 270 15.45 -56.93 30.59
N GLY A 271 16.76 -57.20 30.64
CA GLY A 271 17.81 -56.24 30.27
C GLY A 271 17.58 -55.68 28.86
N GLY A 272 17.41 -56.56 27.87
CA GLY A 272 17.13 -56.15 26.49
C GLY A 272 15.81 -55.38 26.31
N GLN A 273 14.77 -55.66 27.11
CA GLN A 273 13.54 -54.86 27.11
C GLN A 273 13.72 -53.48 27.77
N ASN A 274 14.52 -53.38 28.84
CA ASN A 274 14.87 -52.09 29.46
C ASN A 274 15.64 -51.20 28.47
N ASP A 275 16.58 -51.77 27.71
CA ASP A 275 17.34 -51.03 26.69
C ASP A 275 16.41 -50.49 25.59
N ARG A 276 15.44 -51.29 25.14
CA ARG A 276 14.41 -50.85 24.19
C ARG A 276 13.54 -49.74 24.77
N LEU A 277 13.15 -49.83 26.04
CA LEU A 277 12.38 -48.79 26.72
C LEU A 277 13.18 -47.48 26.81
N ALA A 278 14.48 -47.56 27.10
CA ALA A 278 15.36 -46.41 27.12
C ALA A 278 15.48 -45.76 25.73
N ALA A 279 15.59 -46.57 24.67
CA ALA A 279 15.58 -46.09 23.28
C ALA A 279 14.26 -45.37 22.93
N HIS A 280 13.10 -45.96 23.24
CA HIS A 280 11.81 -45.31 23.01
C HIS A 280 11.65 -44.00 23.80
N ASN A 281 12.17 -43.92 25.03
CA ASN A 281 12.16 -42.67 25.80
C ASN A 281 13.02 -41.59 25.14
N HIS A 282 14.19 -41.96 24.63
CA HIS A 282 15.07 -41.04 23.91
C HIS A 282 14.41 -40.54 22.61
N ASP A 283 13.80 -41.44 21.84
CA ASP A 283 13.08 -41.08 20.60
C ASP A 283 11.89 -40.16 20.90
N LEU A 284 11.13 -40.45 21.96
CA LEU A 284 10.02 -39.61 22.40
C LEU A 284 10.49 -38.19 22.75
N GLN A 285 11.57 -38.08 23.54
CA GLN A 285 12.16 -36.80 23.91
C GLN A 285 12.65 -36.04 22.68
N ARG A 286 13.30 -36.72 21.74
CA ARG A 286 13.74 -36.13 20.47
C ARG A 286 12.56 -35.59 19.67
N SER A 287 11.51 -36.38 19.45
CA SER A 287 10.34 -35.92 18.70
C SER A 287 9.59 -34.79 19.40
N GLN A 288 9.54 -34.77 20.74
CA GLN A 288 8.99 -33.65 21.51
C GLN A 288 9.79 -32.36 21.31
N ASN A 289 11.13 -32.45 21.28
CA ASN A 289 12.00 -31.31 20.99
C ASN A 289 11.83 -30.81 19.55
N GLU A 290 11.76 -31.72 18.57
CA GLU A 290 11.52 -31.36 17.16
C GLU A 290 10.16 -30.67 16.99
N ARG A 291 9.13 -31.13 17.71
CA ARG A 291 7.81 -30.51 17.71
C ARG A 291 7.86 -29.10 18.30
N SER A 292 8.48 -28.91 19.46
CA SER A 292 8.53 -27.60 20.13
C SER A 292 9.30 -26.59 19.28
N GLN A 293 10.39 -27.00 18.63
CA GLN A 293 11.11 -26.17 17.67
C GLN A 293 10.23 -25.80 16.47
N ALA A 294 9.51 -26.76 15.87
CA ALA A 294 8.62 -26.48 14.75
C ALA A 294 7.47 -25.55 15.13
N GLU A 295 6.91 -25.65 16.34
CA GLU A 295 5.89 -24.73 16.85
C GLU A 295 6.44 -23.31 17.03
N GLN A 296 7.69 -23.16 17.49
CA GLN A 296 8.36 -21.85 17.58
C GLN A 296 8.61 -21.25 16.19
N GLU A 297 9.13 -22.03 15.24
CA GLU A 297 9.32 -21.62 13.85
C GLU A 297 7.99 -21.16 13.23
N LYS A 298 6.91 -21.92 13.42
CA LYS A 298 5.56 -21.54 12.97
C LYS A 298 5.12 -20.20 13.56
N ALA A 299 5.25 -20.02 14.87
CA ALA A 299 4.86 -18.78 15.54
C ALA A 299 5.67 -17.57 15.06
N ALA A 300 6.95 -17.75 14.71
CA ALA A 300 7.78 -16.71 14.12
C ALA A 300 7.26 -16.32 12.71
N LEU A 301 6.98 -17.31 11.86
CA LEU A 301 6.43 -17.07 10.52
C LEU A 301 5.03 -16.43 10.56
N GLU A 302 4.17 -16.79 11.51
CA GLU A 302 2.86 -16.17 11.68
C GLU A 302 2.97 -14.69 12.08
N ARG A 303 3.95 -14.33 12.92
CA ARG A 303 4.25 -12.92 13.22
C ARG A 303 4.72 -12.18 11.97
N GLU A 304 5.63 -12.77 11.20
CA GLU A 304 6.10 -12.17 9.94
C GLU A 304 4.95 -12.00 8.93
N GLN A 305 4.08 -13.00 8.80
CA GLN A 305 2.89 -12.92 7.96
C GLN A 305 1.95 -11.79 8.41
N SER A 306 1.76 -11.60 9.72
CA SER A 306 0.95 -10.50 10.25
C SER A 306 1.55 -9.13 9.91
N ALA A 307 2.87 -8.99 10.00
CA ALA A 307 3.57 -7.76 9.61
C ALA A 307 3.45 -7.49 8.11
N GLN A 308 3.62 -8.52 7.26
CA GLN A 308 3.43 -8.41 5.82
C GLN A 308 1.98 -8.06 5.43
N ARG A 309 0.98 -8.54 6.17
CA ARG A 309 -0.42 -8.12 5.98
C ARG A 309 -0.64 -6.65 6.33
N ALA A 310 0.01 -6.16 7.38
CA ALA A 310 -0.04 -4.74 7.72
C ALA A 310 0.63 -3.88 6.63
N GLU A 311 1.78 -4.30 6.10
CA GLU A 311 2.44 -3.63 4.97
C GLU A 311 1.54 -3.62 3.72
N LYS A 312 0.87 -4.73 3.41
CA LYS A 312 -0.11 -4.80 2.32
C LYS A 312 -1.25 -3.80 2.51
N GLN A 313 -1.76 -3.64 3.73
CA GLN A 313 -2.80 -2.65 4.00
C GLN A 313 -2.31 -1.21 3.77
N ILE A 314 -1.07 -0.92 4.15
CA ILE A 314 -0.45 0.39 3.87
C ILE A 314 -0.35 0.60 2.35
N LEU A 315 0.09 -0.41 1.58
CA LEU A 315 0.16 -0.33 0.13
C LEU A 315 -1.20 0.00 -0.50
N VAL A 316 -2.28 -0.69 -0.09
CA VAL A 316 -3.65 -0.43 -0.58
C VAL A 316 -4.07 1.03 -0.31
N ASN A 317 -3.74 1.57 0.87
CA ASN A 317 -4.04 2.96 1.20
C ASN A 317 -3.25 3.94 0.30
N LEU A 318 -1.99 3.60 -0.03
CA LEU A 318 -1.16 4.41 -0.93
C LEU A 318 -1.63 4.32 -2.38
N GLU A 319 -2.08 3.15 -2.84
CA GLU A 319 -2.72 2.96 -4.15
C GLU A 319 -3.96 3.83 -4.30
N ALA A 320 -4.82 3.88 -3.27
CA ALA A 320 -6.00 4.73 -3.25
C ALA A 320 -5.63 6.23 -3.36
N ARG A 321 -4.60 6.69 -2.63
CA ARG A 321 -4.12 8.08 -2.71
C ARG A 321 -3.57 8.42 -4.09
N VAL A 322 -2.78 7.53 -4.70
CA VAL A 322 -2.25 7.76 -6.06
C VAL A 322 -3.38 7.75 -7.10
N ALA A 323 -4.39 6.91 -6.93
CA ALA A 323 -5.58 6.92 -7.78
C ALA A 323 -6.35 8.24 -7.68
N ASP A 324 -6.56 8.74 -6.45
CA ASP A 324 -7.19 10.05 -6.22
C ASP A 324 -6.42 11.18 -6.89
N LEU A 325 -5.10 11.26 -6.66
CA LEU A 325 -4.22 12.22 -7.35
C LEU A 325 -4.34 12.09 -8.88
N GLY A 326 -4.42 10.87 -9.41
CA GLY A 326 -4.62 10.58 -10.83
C GLY A 326 -5.93 11.15 -11.39
N THR A 327 -6.97 11.30 -10.58
CA THR A 327 -8.24 11.95 -11.00
C THR A 327 -8.20 13.48 -10.88
N GLN A 328 -7.40 14.03 -9.96
CA GLN A 328 -7.27 15.48 -9.78
C GLN A 328 -6.54 16.14 -10.96
N VAL A 329 -5.58 15.46 -11.59
CA VAL A 329 -4.82 16.04 -12.73
C VAL A 329 -5.68 16.30 -13.97
N PRO A 330 -6.53 15.39 -14.45
CA PRO A 330 -7.50 15.68 -15.50
C PRO A 330 -8.43 16.84 -15.17
N SER A 331 -8.89 16.95 -13.91
CA SER A 331 -9.72 18.06 -13.44
C SER A 331 -8.99 19.40 -13.54
N LEU A 332 -7.74 19.46 -13.05
CA LEU A 332 -6.90 20.65 -13.16
C LEU A 332 -6.62 21.02 -14.62
N ASN A 333 -6.34 20.03 -15.47
CA ASN A 333 -6.17 20.24 -16.91
C ASN A 333 -7.43 20.82 -17.57
N GLY A 334 -8.62 20.33 -17.21
CA GLY A 334 -9.89 20.87 -17.69
C GLY A 334 -10.09 22.33 -17.26
N LYS A 335 -9.84 22.63 -15.98
CA LYS A 335 -9.91 24.00 -15.45
C LYS A 335 -8.96 24.94 -16.18
N THR A 336 -7.72 24.52 -16.41
CA THR A 336 -6.74 25.34 -17.13
C THR A 336 -7.10 25.50 -18.61
N ALA A 337 -7.68 24.48 -19.26
CA ALA A 337 -8.14 24.60 -20.65
C ALA A 337 -9.28 25.63 -20.78
N THR A 338 -10.21 25.67 -19.82
CA THR A 338 -11.23 26.72 -19.74
C THR A 338 -10.60 28.10 -19.62
N LEU A 339 -9.64 28.26 -18.70
CA LEU A 339 -8.92 29.52 -18.51
C LEU A 339 -8.18 29.98 -19.79
N SER A 340 -7.54 29.05 -20.51
CA SER A 340 -6.93 29.34 -21.81
C SER A 340 -7.95 29.83 -22.84
N SER A 341 -9.14 29.22 -22.87
CA SER A 341 -10.23 29.65 -23.78
C SER A 341 -10.73 31.06 -23.44
N GLU A 342 -10.90 31.37 -22.15
CA GLU A 342 -11.29 32.71 -21.68
C GLU A 342 -10.25 33.75 -22.08
N ILE A 343 -8.97 33.45 -21.88
CA ILE A 343 -7.86 34.31 -22.27
C ILE A 343 -7.81 34.54 -23.78
N SER A 344 -8.03 33.49 -24.59
CA SER A 344 -8.10 33.65 -26.04
C SER A 344 -9.24 34.58 -26.46
N ALA A 345 -10.42 34.46 -25.85
CA ALA A 345 -11.55 35.35 -26.14
C ALA A 345 -11.23 36.81 -25.77
N ILE A 346 -10.67 37.04 -24.58
CA ILE A 346 -10.26 38.37 -24.10
C ILE A 346 -9.19 38.95 -25.02
N ARG A 347 -8.17 38.16 -25.40
CA ARG A 347 -7.10 38.57 -26.32
C ARG A 347 -7.65 39.01 -27.68
N THR A 348 -8.52 38.21 -28.30
CA THR A 348 -9.15 38.56 -29.58
C THR A 348 -9.94 39.86 -29.44
N HIS A 349 -10.67 40.01 -28.34
CA HIS A 349 -11.42 41.22 -28.08
C HIS A 349 -10.49 42.45 -27.93
N THR A 350 -9.42 42.38 -27.13
CA THR A 350 -8.44 43.48 -27.00
C THR A 350 -7.83 43.85 -28.33
N MET A 351 -7.40 42.86 -29.12
CA MET A 351 -6.74 43.08 -30.40
C MET A 351 -7.68 43.81 -31.38
N ASN A 352 -8.96 43.43 -31.42
CA ASN A 352 -9.96 44.15 -32.19
C ASN A 352 -10.11 45.59 -31.69
N CYS A 353 -10.19 45.82 -30.37
CA CYS A 353 -10.26 47.17 -29.80
C CYS A 353 -9.04 48.02 -30.18
N THR A 354 -7.83 47.48 -30.08
CA THR A 354 -6.59 48.19 -30.44
C THR A 354 -6.63 48.62 -31.91
N VAL A 355 -6.95 47.70 -32.82
CA VAL A 355 -7.05 47.99 -34.27
C VAL A 355 -8.05 49.10 -34.53
N MET A 356 -9.24 49.01 -33.91
CA MET A 356 -10.28 50.02 -34.11
C MET A 356 -9.87 51.39 -33.55
N ILE A 357 -9.20 51.45 -32.39
CA ILE A 357 -8.65 52.69 -31.84
C ILE A 357 -7.61 53.29 -32.80
N SER A 358 -6.71 52.47 -33.34
CA SER A 358 -5.72 52.91 -34.34
C SER A 358 -6.40 53.48 -35.60
N GLU A 359 -7.46 52.83 -36.09
CA GLU A 359 -8.27 53.34 -37.22
C GLU A 359 -8.92 54.69 -36.91
N ALA A 360 -9.54 54.83 -35.73
CA ALA A 360 -10.15 56.10 -35.32
C ALA A 360 -9.11 57.21 -35.13
N ARG A 361 -7.92 56.89 -34.63
CA ARG A 361 -6.79 57.84 -34.52
C ARG A 361 -6.39 58.39 -35.88
N VAL A 362 -6.25 57.52 -36.88
CA VAL A 362 -5.90 57.92 -38.26
C VAL A 362 -6.99 58.82 -38.84
N LYS A 363 -8.27 58.45 -38.66
CA LYS A 363 -9.41 59.21 -39.19
C LYS A 363 -9.63 60.55 -38.47
N ALA A 364 -9.31 60.63 -37.18
CA ALA A 364 -9.42 61.85 -36.39
C ALA A 364 -8.53 62.98 -36.93
N GLY A 365 -7.37 62.64 -37.51
CA GLY A 365 -6.47 63.62 -38.13
C GLY A 365 -7.01 64.26 -39.42
N CYS A 366 -8.16 63.80 -39.94
CA CYS A 366 -8.74 64.26 -41.19
C CYS A 366 -10.21 64.69 -41.05
N LEU A 367 -10.66 65.05 -39.84
CA LEU A 367 -12.07 65.37 -39.52
C LEU A 367 -12.65 66.59 -40.26
N GLU A 368 -11.80 67.39 -40.89
CA GLU A 368 -12.23 68.48 -41.76
C GLU A 368 -13.05 67.97 -42.95
N TYR A 369 -12.73 66.80 -43.50
CA TYR A 369 -13.39 66.24 -44.69
C TYR A 369 -14.66 65.45 -44.33
N ALA A 370 -15.73 65.65 -45.08
CA ALA A 370 -17.02 64.99 -44.86
C ALA A 370 -16.93 63.45 -44.90
N ASP A 371 -16.15 62.90 -45.85
CA ASP A 371 -15.91 61.45 -45.96
C ASP A 371 -15.27 60.90 -44.68
N SER A 372 -14.28 61.60 -44.13
CA SER A 372 -13.61 61.22 -42.86
C SER A 372 -14.55 61.27 -41.66
N ARG A 373 -15.52 62.20 -41.63
CA ARG A 373 -16.54 62.30 -40.57
C ARG A 373 -17.47 61.08 -40.59
N ASN A 374 -17.91 60.66 -41.78
CA ASN A 374 -18.72 59.45 -41.91
C ASN A 374 -17.94 58.18 -41.60
N GLU A 375 -16.68 58.13 -42.02
CA GLU A 375 -15.82 56.98 -41.79
C GLU A 375 -15.50 56.80 -40.30
N ILE A 376 -15.23 57.90 -39.58
CA ILE A 376 -15.03 57.83 -38.12
C ILE A 376 -16.33 57.45 -37.41
N LEU A 377 -17.49 57.95 -37.84
CA LEU A 377 -18.78 57.56 -37.27
C LEU A 377 -19.06 56.07 -37.48
N GLY A 378 -18.76 55.54 -38.67
CA GLY A 378 -18.86 54.12 -38.98
C GLY A 378 -17.94 53.26 -38.10
N THR A 379 -16.67 53.65 -37.99
CA THR A 379 -15.70 52.98 -37.11
C THR A 379 -16.14 53.04 -35.64
N VAL A 380 -16.56 54.19 -35.13
CA VAL A 380 -17.04 54.37 -33.75
C VAL A 380 -18.34 53.61 -33.49
N LYS A 381 -19.33 53.62 -34.39
CA LYS A 381 -20.55 52.80 -34.25
C LYS A 381 -20.21 51.31 -34.16
N THR A 382 -19.26 50.86 -34.97
CA THR A 382 -18.79 49.48 -34.93
C THR A 382 -18.13 49.18 -33.58
N MET A 383 -17.30 50.10 -33.04
CA MET A 383 -16.67 49.93 -31.71
C MET A 383 -17.71 49.81 -30.59
N VAL A 384 -18.71 50.70 -30.60
CA VAL A 384 -19.67 50.83 -29.50
C VAL A 384 -20.80 49.79 -29.59
N SER A 385 -21.04 49.19 -30.76
CA SER A 385 -21.97 48.04 -30.87
C SER A 385 -21.55 46.82 -30.03
N GLY A 386 -20.28 46.75 -29.61
CA GLY A 386 -19.74 45.75 -28.68
C GLY A 386 -19.47 46.25 -27.26
N PHE A 387 -19.71 47.52 -26.94
CA PHE A 387 -19.42 48.11 -25.62
C PHE A 387 -20.54 49.02 -25.11
N PRO A 388 -20.90 48.98 -23.81
CA PRO A 388 -21.64 50.05 -23.17
C PRO A 388 -20.67 51.21 -22.88
N ILE A 389 -20.28 51.95 -23.93
CA ILE A 389 -19.66 53.27 -23.81
C ILE A 389 -20.81 54.29 -23.81
N GLY A 390 -20.80 55.21 -22.83
CA GLY A 390 -21.91 56.09 -22.42
C GLY A 390 -22.97 56.35 -23.49
N GLY A 391 -24.17 55.83 -23.24
CA GLY A 391 -25.32 55.72 -24.15
C GLY A 391 -25.89 57.06 -24.62
N GLY A 392 -25.12 57.77 -25.45
CA GLY A 392 -25.51 59.04 -26.03
C GLY A 392 -24.39 59.79 -26.74
N VAL A 393 -23.11 59.44 -26.53
CA VAL A 393 -22.00 60.15 -27.22
C VAL A 393 -21.99 59.80 -28.71
N VAL A 394 -22.10 58.53 -29.08
CA VAL A 394 -22.12 58.08 -30.48
C VAL A 394 -23.34 58.61 -31.24
N GLU A 395 -24.51 58.62 -30.59
CA GLU A 395 -25.74 59.14 -31.16
C GLU A 395 -25.64 60.66 -31.38
N ARG A 396 -25.02 61.38 -30.45
CA ARG A 396 -24.74 62.83 -30.59
C ARG A 396 -23.74 63.11 -31.70
N ILE A 397 -22.64 62.35 -31.78
CA ILE A 397 -21.67 62.45 -32.89
C ILE A 397 -22.41 62.24 -34.22
N GLY A 398 -23.25 61.21 -34.32
CA GLY A 398 -24.04 60.94 -35.52
C GLY A 398 -25.03 62.05 -35.88
N ALA A 399 -25.68 62.66 -34.88
CA ALA A 399 -26.59 63.78 -35.09
C ALA A 399 -25.88 65.04 -35.59
N VAL A 400 -24.69 65.35 -35.03
CA VAL A 400 -23.89 66.51 -35.45
C VAL A 400 -23.37 66.32 -36.88
N ILE A 401 -22.89 65.12 -37.23
CA ILE A 401 -22.43 64.81 -38.59
C ILE A 401 -23.57 64.94 -39.60
N GLY A 402 -24.72 64.32 -39.34
CA GLY A 402 -25.87 64.38 -40.26
C GLY A 402 -26.47 65.79 -40.43
N GLU A 403 -26.16 66.72 -39.53
CA GLU A 403 -26.50 68.14 -39.67
C GLU A 403 -25.46 68.89 -40.53
N LEU A 404 -24.17 68.66 -40.31
CA LEU A 404 -23.07 69.20 -41.13
C LEU A 404 -23.20 68.78 -42.60
N GLU A 405 -23.57 67.53 -42.87
CA GLU A 405 -23.77 67.03 -44.24
C GLU A 405 -24.95 67.69 -44.95
N ARG A 406 -26.11 67.79 -44.27
CA ARG A 406 -27.30 68.44 -44.83
C ARG A 406 -27.00 69.89 -45.23
N ARG A 407 -26.13 70.57 -44.47
CA ARG A 407 -25.67 71.93 -44.75
C ARG A 407 -24.69 72.00 -45.91
N SER A 408 -23.72 71.08 -45.97
CA SER A 408 -22.79 70.98 -47.10
C SER A 408 -23.53 70.72 -48.43
N LEU A 409 -24.53 69.83 -48.43
CA LEU A 409 -25.41 69.59 -49.58
C LEU A 409 -26.26 70.82 -49.94
N ALA A 410 -26.75 71.57 -48.95
CA ALA A 410 -27.52 72.79 -49.18
C ALA A 410 -26.65 73.95 -49.71
N ALA A 411 -25.36 73.99 -49.39
CA ALA A 411 -24.42 74.99 -49.92
C ALA A 411 -23.89 74.67 -51.33
N ALA A 412 -24.00 73.41 -51.77
CA ALA A 412 -23.59 72.95 -53.10
C ALA A 412 -24.70 73.09 -54.17
N HIS A 413 -25.91 73.47 -53.77
CA HIS A 413 -27.07 73.74 -54.61
C HIS A 413 -27.44 75.23 -54.57
#